data_AF-A0A7J9KV45-F1
#
_entry.id   AF-A0A7J9KV45-F1
#
_cell.length_a   1.000
_cell.length_b   1.000
_cell.length_c   1.000
_cell.angle_alpha   90.00
_cell.angle_beta   90.00
_cell.angle_gamma   90.00
#
_symmetry.space_group_name_H-M   'P 1'
#
loop_
_entity.id
_entity.type
_entity.pdbx_description
1 polymer ?
#
loop_
_entity_poly.entity_id
_entity_poly.type
_entity_poly.pdbx_seq_one_letter_code
_entity_poly.pdbx_strand_id
1 'polypeptide(L)'
;GFDVLLSSTNGLAFNAGQSIRLPVWLNVVNENSNSLFLTVGLGDFLVHYAIALGLHTTTLILVKGSLVACGSKLMLDKRDFGYSFPCNGLGRGGTCDISA
;
A
#
# COMPACT_ATOMS: atom_id res chain seq x y z
N GLY A 1 -23.89 16.64 5.18
CA GLY A 1 -22.68 15.82 5.42
C GLY A 1 -23.00 14.79 6.48
N PHE A 2 -22.11 13.82 6.70
CA PHE A 2 -22.24 12.87 7.81
C PHE A 2 -21.92 13.58 9.14
N ASP A 3 -22.79 13.40 10.14
CA ASP A 3 -22.62 13.93 11.49
C ASP A 3 -21.99 12.86 12.40
N VAL A 4 -20.67 12.68 12.29
CA VAL A 4 -19.93 11.56 12.88
C VAL A 4 -18.61 12.07 13.46
N LEU A 5 -18.26 11.59 14.66
CA LEU A 5 -17.02 11.95 15.36
C LEU A 5 -16.88 13.47 15.56
N LEU A 6 -15.89 14.09 14.90
CA LEU A 6 -15.53 15.50 15.06
C LEU A 6 -16.42 16.45 14.25
N SER A 7 -17.22 15.95 13.30
CA SER A 7 -18.21 16.79 12.62
C SER A 7 -19.46 17.04 13.48
N SER A 8 -19.70 16.22 14.49
CA SER A 8 -20.83 16.37 15.42
C SER A 8 -20.47 17.18 16.65
N THR A 9 -21.12 18.33 16.79
CA THR A 9 -20.93 19.26 17.93
C THR A 9 -21.38 18.66 19.25
N ASN A 10 -22.27 17.67 19.23
CA ASN A 10 -22.73 16.95 20.43
C ASN A 10 -21.88 15.70 20.74
N GLY A 11 -20.90 15.38 19.90
CA GLY A 11 -20.05 14.21 20.04
C GLY A 11 -19.05 14.32 21.20
N LEU A 12 -18.77 13.19 21.87
CA LEU A 12 -17.75 13.10 22.93
C LEU A 12 -16.36 13.51 22.41
N ALA A 13 -16.03 13.16 21.16
CA ALA A 13 -14.76 13.51 20.53
C ALA A 13 -14.61 15.02 20.30
N PHE A 14 -15.69 15.69 19.87
CA PHE A 14 -15.69 17.15 19.68
C PHE A 14 -15.57 17.88 21.03
N ASN A 15 -16.31 17.44 22.04
CA ASN A 15 -16.29 18.05 23.37
C ASN A 15 -14.95 17.87 24.10
N ALA A 16 -14.32 16.70 24.00
CA ALA A 16 -12.98 16.47 24.55
C ALA A 16 -11.90 17.26 23.80
N GLY A 17 -12.08 17.44 22.49
CA GLY A 17 -11.12 18.12 21.62
C GLY A 17 -11.24 19.64 21.59
N GLN A 18 -12.31 20.23 22.13
CA GLN A 18 -12.66 21.66 21.98
C GLN A 18 -11.59 22.66 22.46
N SER A 19 -10.58 22.19 23.19
CA SER A 19 -9.40 22.97 23.53
C SER A 19 -8.66 23.48 22.28
N ILE A 20 -8.11 24.70 22.37
CA ILE A 20 -7.34 25.55 21.41
C ILE A 20 -7.09 25.03 19.97
N ARG A 21 -6.65 23.78 19.76
CA ARG A 21 -6.30 23.27 18.43
C ARG A 21 -7.48 22.83 17.56
N LEU A 22 -8.54 22.27 18.13
CA LEU A 22 -9.65 21.73 17.33
C LEU A 22 -10.43 22.81 16.57
N PRO A 23 -10.75 23.98 17.15
CA PRO A 23 -11.43 25.05 16.40
C PRO A 23 -10.62 25.55 15.20
N VAL A 24 -9.31 25.73 15.38
CA VAL A 24 -8.40 26.15 14.29
C VAL A 24 -8.32 25.08 13.22
N TRP A 25 -8.18 23.81 13.61
CA TRP A 25 -8.16 22.68 12.69
C TRP A 25 -9.43 22.57 11.85
N LEU A 26 -10.61 22.67 12.49
CA LEU A 26 -11.90 22.61 11.78
C LEU A 26 -12.10 23.80 10.85
N ASN A 27 -11.61 24.99 11.21
CA ASN A 27 -11.65 26.12 10.30
C ASN A 27 -10.86 25.82 9.02
N VAL A 28 -9.62 25.34 9.16
CA VAL A 28 -8.74 25.04 8.02
C VAL A 28 -9.27 23.87 7.17
N VAL A 29 -9.78 22.79 7.78
CA VAL A 29 -10.31 21.65 7.01
C VAL A 29 -11.57 22.01 6.21
N ASN A 30 -12.35 22.99 6.67
CA ASN A 30 -13.55 23.44 5.96
C ASN A 30 -13.29 24.59 4.97
N GLU A 31 -12.03 25.02 4.80
CA GLU A 31 -11.63 26.03 3.82
C GLU A 31 -11.37 25.40 2.44
N ASN A 32 -12.17 25.78 1.43
CA ASN A 32 -12.04 25.26 0.06
C ASN A 32 -10.82 25.80 -0.73
N SER A 33 -10.05 26.72 -0.15
CA SER A 33 -8.89 27.35 -0.80
C SER A 33 -7.59 26.57 -0.61
N ASN A 34 -7.59 25.55 0.24
CA ASN A 34 -6.42 24.73 0.54
C ASN A 34 -6.58 23.30 -0.01
N SER A 35 -5.54 22.50 0.13
CA SER A 35 -5.50 21.09 -0.31
C SER A 35 -5.72 20.09 0.83
N LEU A 36 -6.11 20.57 2.01
CA LEU A 36 -6.31 19.72 3.18
C LEU A 36 -7.67 19.01 3.05
N PHE A 37 -7.63 17.69 2.82
CA PHE A 37 -8.79 16.84 2.55
C PHE A 37 -9.64 17.31 1.36
N LEU A 38 -9.07 17.16 0.16
CA LEU A 38 -9.82 17.34 -1.09
C LEU A 38 -11.07 16.44 -1.12
N THR A 39 -12.13 16.94 -1.75
CA THR A 39 -13.36 16.18 -1.96
C THR A 39 -13.09 14.98 -2.85
N VAL A 40 -13.20 13.78 -2.28
CA VAL A 40 -12.95 12.51 -2.97
C VAL A 40 -14.20 12.10 -3.77
N GLY A 41 -14.04 11.81 -5.06
CA GLY A 41 -15.09 11.31 -5.94
C GLY A 41 -14.93 9.84 -6.34
N LEU A 42 -15.78 9.40 -7.27
CA LEU A 42 -15.70 8.04 -7.84
C LEU A 42 -14.39 7.80 -8.61
N GLY A 43 -13.88 8.83 -9.31
CA GLY A 43 -12.61 8.74 -10.04
C GLY A 43 -11.43 8.45 -9.10
N ASP A 44 -11.38 9.15 -7.97
CA ASP A 44 -10.37 8.92 -6.95
C ASP A 44 -10.46 7.50 -6.38
N PHE A 45 -11.66 6.98 -6.14
CA PHE A 45 -11.85 5.60 -5.69
C PHE A 45 -11.20 4.57 -6.64
N LEU A 46 -11.43 4.71 -7.95
CA LEU A 46 -10.83 3.81 -8.94
C LEU A 46 -9.30 3.90 -8.98
N VAL A 47 -8.75 5.12 -8.90
CA VAL A 47 -7.29 5.32 -8.88
C VAL A 47 -6.67 4.73 -7.62
N HIS A 48 -7.28 4.93 -6.45
CA HIS A 48 -6.79 4.33 -5.20
C HIS A 48 -6.79 2.80 -5.27
N TYR A 49 -7.79 2.19 -5.91
CA TYR A 49 -7.82 0.74 -6.12
C TYR A 49 -6.73 0.26 -7.08
N ALA A 50 -6.48 1.00 -8.16
CA ALA A 50 -5.38 0.70 -9.08
C ALA A 50 -4.01 0.80 -8.39
N ILE A 51 -3.81 1.80 -7.53
CA ILE A 51 -2.60 1.95 -6.72
C ILE A 51 -2.47 0.77 -5.74
N ALA A 52 -3.55 0.40 -5.05
CA ALA A 52 -3.55 -0.74 -4.14
C ALA A 52 -3.18 -2.05 -4.86
N LEU A 53 -3.73 -2.27 -6.06
CA LEU A 53 -3.38 -3.42 -6.90
C LEU A 53 -1.89 -3.41 -7.27
N GLY A 54 -1.36 -2.25 -7.68
CA GLY A 54 0.07 -2.07 -7.95
C GLY A 54 0.93 -2.41 -6.73
N LEU A 55 0.60 -1.86 -5.56
CA LEU A 55 1.33 -2.14 -4.31
C LEU A 55 1.29 -3.62 -3.93
N HIS A 56 0.13 -4.27 -4.02
CA HIS A 56 -0.01 -5.69 -3.70
C HIS A 56 0.78 -6.57 -4.67
N THR A 57 0.74 -6.28 -5.97
CA THR A 57 1.48 -7.05 -6.99
C THR A 57 2.98 -6.87 -6.86
N THR A 58 3.49 -5.64 -6.68
CA THR A 58 4.91 -5.39 -6.43
C THR A 58 5.38 -6.07 -5.13
N THR A 59 4.61 -5.98 -4.05
CA THR A 59 4.94 -6.64 -2.78
C THR A 59 4.96 -8.15 -2.94
N LEU A 60 3.97 -8.73 -3.63
CA LEU A 60 3.92 -10.17 -3.89
C LEU A 60 5.14 -10.66 -4.66
N ILE A 61 5.58 -9.92 -5.69
CA ILE A 61 6.76 -10.26 -6.49
C ILE A 61 8.03 -10.25 -5.62
N LEU A 62 8.25 -9.19 -4.84
CA LEU A 62 9.43 -9.06 -3.97
C LEU A 62 9.45 -10.09 -2.84
N VAL A 63 8.31 -10.30 -2.18
CA VAL A 63 8.19 -11.28 -1.09
C VAL A 63 8.35 -12.70 -1.64
N LYS A 64 7.77 -13.02 -2.80
CA LYS A 64 7.97 -14.33 -3.42
C LYS A 64 9.44 -14.56 -3.81
N GLY A 65 10.09 -13.57 -4.43
CA GLY A 65 11.51 -13.66 -4.81
C GLY A 65 12.41 -13.93 -3.62
N SER A 66 12.24 -13.16 -2.54
CA SER A 66 13.01 -13.33 -1.29
C SER A 66 12.73 -14.65 -0.58
N LEU A 67 11.46 -15.08 -0.45
CA LEU A 67 11.11 -16.35 0.20
C LEU A 67 11.65 -17.57 -0.57
N VAL A 68 11.76 -17.46 -1.90
CA VAL A 68 12.20 -18.56 -2.77
C VAL A 68 13.71 -18.48 -3.09
N ALA A 69 14.43 -17.47 -2.58
CA ALA A 69 15.84 -17.25 -2.90
C ALA A 69 16.76 -18.40 -2.45
N CYS A 70 16.45 -19.06 -1.33
CA CYS A 70 17.27 -20.18 -0.85
C CYS A 70 17.01 -21.50 -1.59
N GLY A 71 15.84 -21.66 -2.20
CA GLY A 71 15.41 -22.90 -2.84
C GLY A 71 13.92 -22.89 -3.17
N SER A 72 13.57 -23.63 -4.20
CA SER A 72 12.19 -23.83 -4.67
C SER A 72 11.98 -25.31 -5.03
N LYS A 73 10.72 -25.72 -5.22
CA LYS A 73 10.43 -27.07 -5.75
C LYS A 73 11.08 -27.32 -7.12
N LEU A 74 11.29 -26.26 -7.93
CA LEU A 74 11.87 -26.36 -9.27
C LEU A 74 13.40 -26.47 -9.24
N MET A 75 14.04 -25.78 -8.30
CA MET A 75 15.50 -25.70 -8.09
C MET A 75 15.78 -25.63 -6.58
N LEU A 76 16.20 -26.75 -6.00
CA LEU A 76 16.33 -26.92 -4.54
C LEU A 76 17.60 -26.27 -3.98
N ASP A 77 18.64 -26.20 -4.80
CA ASP A 77 19.99 -25.73 -4.52
C ASP A 77 20.20 -24.26 -4.94
N LYS A 78 19.11 -23.47 -5.03
CA LYS A 78 19.15 -22.09 -5.54
C LYS A 78 20.15 -21.19 -4.80
N ARG A 79 20.30 -21.39 -3.48
CA ARG A 79 21.27 -20.64 -2.67
C ARG A 79 22.71 -20.77 -3.15
N ASP A 80 23.09 -21.91 -3.71
CA ASP A 80 24.49 -22.21 -4.05
C ASP A 80 24.95 -21.45 -5.31
N PHE A 81 24.01 -20.90 -6.08
CA PHE A 81 24.27 -20.10 -7.27
C PHE A 81 24.35 -18.59 -7.00
N GLY A 82 24.04 -18.15 -5.76
CA GLY A 82 24.03 -16.74 -5.38
C GLY A 82 22.75 -15.98 -5.77
N TYR A 83 22.77 -14.66 -5.62
CA TYR A 83 21.60 -13.79 -5.80
C TYR A 83 21.18 -13.65 -7.27
N SER A 84 22.14 -13.46 -8.17
CA SER A 84 21.90 -13.20 -9.60
C SER A 84 22.66 -14.22 -10.45
N PHE A 85 21.92 -14.97 -11.27
CA PHE A 85 22.44 -15.97 -12.21
C PHE A 85 21.42 -16.16 -13.36
N PRO A 86 21.85 -16.53 -14.58
CA PRO A 86 20.99 -16.45 -15.76
C PRO A 86 19.85 -17.47 -15.78
N CYS A 87 20.14 -18.74 -15.46
CA CYS A 87 19.19 -19.85 -15.38
C CYS A 87 19.86 -21.09 -14.77
N ASN A 88 19.08 -22.16 -14.57
CA ASN A 88 19.55 -23.52 -14.25
C ASN A 88 19.32 -24.49 -15.44
N GLY A 89 19.63 -24.03 -16.65
CA GLY A 89 19.53 -24.80 -17.90
C GLY A 89 18.10 -25.05 -18.43
N LEU A 90 18.01 -25.79 -19.54
CA LEU A 90 16.75 -26.11 -20.26
C LEU A 90 15.97 -27.29 -19.67
N GLY A 91 16.54 -28.00 -18.69
CA GLY A 91 15.88 -29.13 -18.04
C GLY A 91 14.62 -28.71 -17.26
N ARG A 92 13.78 -29.69 -16.88
CA ARG A 92 12.59 -29.48 -16.04
C ARG A 92 11.54 -28.51 -16.61
N GLY A 93 11.52 -28.32 -17.94
CA GLY A 93 10.59 -27.40 -18.61
C GLY A 93 11.13 -25.96 -18.76
N GLY A 94 12.38 -25.70 -18.39
CA GLY A 94 13.04 -24.39 -18.49
C GLY A 94 13.06 -23.62 -17.16
N THR A 95 14.11 -22.80 -16.99
CA THR A 95 14.39 -22.07 -15.74
C THR A 95 14.81 -20.62 -16.00
N CYS A 96 14.25 -20.00 -17.05
CA CYS A 96 14.45 -18.58 -17.34
C CYS A 96 13.94 -17.72 -16.16
N ASP A 97 14.63 -16.61 -15.89
CA ASP A 97 14.28 -15.62 -14.85
C ASP A 97 14.05 -16.24 -13.45
N ILE A 98 14.80 -17.31 -13.13
CA ILE A 98 14.62 -18.06 -11.88
C ILE A 98 15.43 -17.51 -10.70
N SER A 99 16.37 -16.59 -10.91
CA SER A 99 17.15 -15.97 -9.83
C SER A 99 16.27 -15.15 -8.87
N ALA A 100 16.84 -14.63 -7.79
CA ALA A 100 16.08 -13.81 -6.84
C ALA A 100 15.87 -12.38 -7.36
#